data_AF-A0AAE3YAJ7-F1
#
_entry.id   AF-A0AAE3YAJ7-F1
#
_cell.length_a   1.000
_cell.length_b   1.000
_cell.length_c   1.000
_cell.angle_alpha   90.00
_cell.angle_beta   90.00
_cell.angle_gamma   90.00
#
_symmetry.space_group_name_H-M   'P 1'
#
loop_
_entity.id
_entity.type
_entity.pdbx_description
1 polymer ?
#
loop_
_entity_poly.entity_id
_entity_poly.type
_entity_poly.pdbx_seq_one_letter_code
_entity_poly.pdbx_strand_id
1 'polypeptide(L)'
;MGFYSKFSEQDLIESYKNQIDYQGKPDKEIIDEIISRGTLEDFQNKIKAQNLFLNEQNRLIREIHGYYMNKLSKQECLSLLSSDLLSDKSIGILVDRKYNQIHQKVENLKVDSDTLIYSFIGTIIASVLSTVIILAILYKFIFLSVFSFSLLIPAYIMNYWIIRLFTGKTRDNLAVFIASFIATVLNCVYFVLFVN
;
A
#
# COMPACT_ATOMS: atom_id res chain seq x y z
N MET A 1 -11.06 -26.55 31.45
CA MET A 1 -11.15 -25.26 30.72
C MET A 1 -10.66 -25.54 29.31
N GLY A 2 -11.55 -25.43 28.32
CA GLY A 2 -11.21 -25.70 26.91
C GLY A 2 -10.34 -24.60 26.33
N PHE A 3 -9.57 -24.92 25.29
CA PHE A 3 -8.67 -23.99 24.60
C PHE A 3 -9.40 -22.75 24.07
N TYR A 4 -10.62 -22.95 23.55
CA TYR A 4 -11.45 -21.90 22.95
C TYR A 4 -12.19 -21.01 23.96
N SER A 5 -12.18 -21.33 25.26
CA SER A 5 -12.93 -20.55 26.25
C SER A 5 -12.38 -19.13 26.45
N LYS A 6 -11.15 -18.87 26.01
CA LYS A 6 -10.50 -17.55 26.07
C LYS A 6 -10.70 -16.72 24.81
N PHE A 7 -11.28 -17.30 23.76
CA PHE A 7 -11.38 -16.66 22.46
C PHE A 7 -12.47 -15.60 22.49
N SER A 8 -12.22 -14.46 21.84
CA SER A 8 -13.28 -13.50 21.55
C SER A 8 -14.25 -14.09 20.51
N GLU A 9 -15.41 -13.49 20.33
CA GLU A 9 -16.37 -13.92 19.31
C GLU A 9 -15.76 -13.85 17.89
N GLN A 10 -14.89 -12.87 17.62
CA GLN A 10 -14.18 -12.75 16.36
C GLN A 10 -13.14 -13.88 16.18
N ASP A 11 -12.38 -14.19 17.23
CA ASP A 11 -11.38 -15.27 17.19
C ASP A 11 -12.06 -16.63 16.98
N LEU A 12 -13.25 -16.83 17.56
CA LEU A 12 -14.06 -18.03 17.34
C LEU A 12 -14.55 -18.11 15.89
N ILE A 13 -15.04 -17.00 15.32
CA ILE A 13 -15.50 -16.96 13.92
C ILE A 13 -14.34 -17.28 12.98
N GLU A 14 -13.17 -16.69 13.20
CA GLU A 14 -11.99 -16.91 12.37
C GLU A 14 -11.48 -18.35 12.48
N SER A 15 -11.41 -18.88 13.69
CA SER A 15 -10.99 -20.27 13.92
C SER A 15 -11.97 -21.27 13.31
N TYR A 16 -13.27 -21.02 13.44
CA TYR A 16 -14.31 -21.85 12.84
C TYR A 16 -14.25 -21.85 11.30
N LYS A 17 -14.08 -20.66 10.69
CA LYS A 17 -13.90 -20.52 9.23
C LYS A 17 -12.65 -21.27 8.75
N ASN A 18 -11.52 -21.06 9.42
CA ASN A 18 -10.26 -21.72 9.06
C ASN A 18 -10.36 -23.25 9.14
N GLN A 19 -11.03 -23.80 10.17
CA GLN A 19 -11.21 -25.26 10.26
C GLN A 19 -12.11 -25.80 9.14
N ILE A 20 -13.18 -25.09 8.77
CA ILE A 20 -14.01 -25.50 7.63
C ILE A 20 -13.22 -25.44 6.33
N ASP A 21 -12.49 -24.34 6.09
CA ASP A 21 -11.78 -24.11 4.82
C ASP A 21 -10.62 -25.09 4.60
N TYR A 22 -9.88 -25.43 5.67
CA TYR A 22 -8.69 -26.29 5.56
C TYR A 22 -8.92 -27.76 5.95
N GLN A 23 -9.91 -28.04 6.81
CA GLN A 23 -10.13 -29.39 7.35
C GLN A 23 -11.50 -29.98 6.94
N GLY A 24 -12.37 -29.17 6.33
CA GLY A 24 -13.70 -29.57 5.86
C GLY A 24 -14.72 -29.80 6.98
N LYS A 25 -14.31 -29.74 8.25
CA LYS A 25 -15.17 -29.87 9.43
C LYS A 25 -14.57 -29.13 10.64
N PRO A 26 -15.40 -28.49 11.48
CA PRO A 26 -14.94 -27.88 12.72
C PRO A 26 -14.69 -28.94 13.80
N ASP A 27 -13.74 -28.67 14.68
CA ASP A 27 -13.44 -29.51 15.84
C ASP A 27 -14.59 -29.51 16.86
N LYS A 28 -14.75 -30.62 17.59
CA LYS A 28 -15.82 -30.70 18.61
C LYS A 28 -15.66 -29.64 19.70
N GLU A 29 -14.43 -29.34 20.10
CA GLU A 29 -14.16 -28.37 21.16
C GLU A 29 -14.58 -26.93 20.79
N ILE A 30 -14.45 -26.53 19.52
CA ILE A 30 -14.94 -25.22 19.07
C ILE A 30 -16.46 -25.21 18.93
N ILE A 31 -17.07 -26.31 18.49
CA ILE A 31 -18.53 -26.45 18.41
C ILE A 31 -19.15 -26.37 19.81
N ASP A 32 -18.57 -27.07 20.77
CA ASP A 32 -19.03 -27.09 22.16
C ASP A 32 -18.94 -25.70 22.79
N GLU A 33 -17.87 -24.95 22.49
CA GLU A 33 -17.73 -23.55 22.94
C GLU A 33 -18.70 -22.59 22.22
N ILE A 34 -19.01 -22.81 20.95
CA ILE A 34 -20.02 -22.03 20.22
C ILE A 34 -21.41 -22.30 20.82
N ILE A 35 -21.73 -23.56 21.10
CA ILE A 35 -23.00 -23.98 21.71
C ILE A 35 -23.11 -23.48 23.17
N SER A 36 -22.00 -23.40 23.90
CA SER A 36 -22.02 -22.85 25.27
C SER A 36 -22.38 -21.35 25.30
N ARG A 37 -22.13 -20.63 24.20
CA ARG A 37 -22.40 -19.18 24.04
C ARG A 37 -23.71 -18.87 23.30
N GLY A 38 -24.40 -19.85 22.76
CA GLY A 38 -25.62 -19.66 21.97
C GLY A 38 -25.95 -20.87 21.12
N THR A 39 -26.62 -20.66 19.98
CA THR A 39 -26.85 -21.76 19.03
C THR A 39 -25.83 -21.73 17.90
N LEU A 40 -25.48 -22.91 17.38
CA LEU A 40 -24.62 -23.03 16.20
C LEU A 40 -25.24 -22.33 14.99
N GLU A 41 -26.57 -22.37 14.87
CA GLU A 41 -27.31 -21.71 13.80
C GLU A 41 -27.20 -20.20 13.88
N ASP A 42 -27.36 -19.60 15.07
CA ASP A 42 -27.15 -18.16 15.27
C ASP A 42 -25.72 -17.75 14.93
N PHE A 43 -24.74 -18.57 15.31
CA PHE A 43 -23.34 -18.33 15.00
C PHE A 43 -23.07 -18.35 13.48
N GLN A 44 -23.59 -19.36 12.78
CA GLN A 44 -23.50 -19.42 11.32
C GLN A 44 -24.24 -18.26 10.64
N ASN A 45 -25.39 -17.85 11.17
CA ASN A 45 -26.15 -16.72 10.66
C ASN A 45 -25.41 -15.40 10.86
N LYS A 46 -24.72 -15.21 11.99
CA LYS A 46 -23.81 -14.08 12.22
C LYS A 46 -22.67 -14.06 11.20
N ILE A 47 -22.06 -15.21 10.93
CA ILE A 47 -21.01 -15.34 9.90
C ILE A 47 -21.55 -14.97 8.51
N LYS A 48 -22.73 -15.48 8.15
CA LYS A 48 -23.38 -15.18 6.86
C LYS A 48 -23.68 -13.69 6.74
N ALA A 49 -24.27 -13.08 7.77
CA ALA A 49 -24.56 -11.65 7.80
C ALA A 49 -23.29 -10.80 7.66
N GLN A 50 -22.20 -11.17 8.35
CA GLN A 50 -20.92 -10.49 8.22
C GLN A 50 -20.35 -10.60 6.79
N ASN A 51 -20.42 -11.78 6.19
CA ASN A 51 -19.95 -12.00 4.83
C ASN A 51 -20.78 -11.21 3.81
N LEU A 52 -22.10 -11.15 3.97
CA LEU A 52 -22.99 -10.32 3.13
C LEU A 52 -22.60 -8.85 3.21
N PHE A 53 -22.37 -8.34 4.43
CA PHE A 53 -21.96 -6.96 4.65
C PHE A 53 -20.59 -6.63 4.03
N LEU A 54 -19.61 -7.54 4.12
CA LEU A 54 -18.30 -7.39 3.50
C LEU A 54 -18.38 -7.44 1.96
N ASN A 55 -19.17 -8.35 1.42
CA ASN A 55 -19.37 -8.48 -0.02
C ASN A 55 -20.01 -7.22 -0.60
N GLU A 56 -20.97 -6.65 0.13
CA GLU A 56 -21.61 -5.40 -0.27
C GLU A 56 -20.65 -4.21 -0.24
N GLN A 57 -19.84 -4.08 0.81
CA GLN A 57 -18.76 -3.08 0.82
C GLN A 57 -17.81 -3.25 -0.36
N ASN A 58 -17.42 -4.48 -0.69
CA ASN A 58 -16.56 -4.76 -1.82
C ASN A 58 -17.23 -4.47 -3.17
N ARG A 59 -18.55 -4.67 -3.30
CA ARG A 59 -19.33 -4.23 -4.47
C ARG A 59 -19.24 -2.71 -4.61
N LEU A 60 -19.57 -1.96 -3.56
CA LEU A 60 -19.52 -0.50 -3.57
C LEU A 60 -18.12 0.03 -3.89
N ILE A 61 -17.05 -0.58 -3.33
CA ILE A 61 -15.66 -0.19 -3.65
C ILE A 61 -15.35 -0.38 -5.15
N ARG A 62 -15.82 -1.48 -5.76
CA ARG A 62 -15.63 -1.74 -7.19
C ARG A 62 -16.38 -0.72 -8.04
N GLU A 63 -17.59 -0.36 -7.65
CA GLU A 63 -18.39 0.67 -8.34
C GLU A 63 -17.75 2.06 -8.22
N ILE A 64 -17.29 2.46 -7.02
CA ILE A 64 -16.54 3.71 -6.83
C ILE A 64 -15.34 3.77 -7.76
N HIS A 65 -14.61 2.65 -7.90
CA HIS A 65 -13.48 2.58 -8.81
C HIS A 65 -13.90 2.70 -10.28
N GLY A 66 -14.98 2.03 -10.67
CA GLY A 66 -15.56 2.16 -12.01
C GLY A 66 -15.98 3.59 -12.34
N TYR A 67 -16.71 4.24 -11.43
CA TYR A 67 -17.16 5.61 -11.58
C TYR A 67 -15.99 6.61 -11.66
N TYR A 68 -14.98 6.45 -10.81
CA TYR A 68 -13.77 7.28 -10.90
C TYR A 68 -13.09 7.14 -12.27
N MET A 69 -12.94 5.92 -12.79
CA MET A 69 -12.32 5.69 -14.10
C MET A 69 -13.13 6.27 -15.25
N ASN A 70 -14.45 6.32 -15.09
CA ASN A 70 -15.38 6.98 -16.01
C ASN A 70 -15.42 8.52 -15.82
N LYS A 71 -14.50 9.10 -15.04
CA LYS A 71 -14.36 10.55 -14.79
C LYS A 71 -15.56 11.20 -14.10
N LEU A 72 -16.39 10.42 -13.41
CA LEU A 72 -17.46 10.97 -12.58
C LEU A 72 -16.87 11.64 -11.35
N SER A 73 -17.47 12.76 -10.96
CA SER A 73 -17.16 13.46 -9.73
C SER A 73 -17.57 12.64 -8.51
N LYS A 74 -16.98 13.00 -7.37
CA LYS A 74 -17.32 12.41 -6.06
C LYS A 74 -18.81 12.56 -5.72
N GLN A 75 -19.42 13.71 -6.04
CA GLN A 75 -20.83 13.97 -5.80
C GLN A 75 -21.73 13.09 -6.68
N GLU A 76 -21.36 12.90 -7.95
CA GLU A 76 -22.08 12.00 -8.84
C GLU A 76 -21.96 10.54 -8.38
N CYS A 77 -20.76 10.13 -7.92
CA CYS A 77 -20.57 8.80 -7.31
C CYS A 77 -21.51 8.60 -6.12
N LEU A 78 -21.61 9.60 -5.22
CA LEU A 78 -22.51 9.53 -4.06
C LEU A 78 -23.98 9.40 -4.48
N SER A 79 -24.41 10.09 -5.54
CA SER A 79 -25.80 10.02 -6.00
C SER A 79 -26.18 8.70 -6.68
N LEU A 80 -25.19 7.99 -7.24
CA LEU A 80 -25.41 6.75 -7.99
C LEU A 80 -25.29 5.50 -7.12
N LEU A 81 -24.64 5.61 -5.95
CA LEU A 81 -24.45 4.49 -5.04
C LEU A 81 -25.63 4.34 -4.10
N SER A 82 -26.22 3.15 -4.10
CA SER A 82 -27.24 2.75 -3.15
C SER A 82 -26.90 1.37 -2.58
N SER A 83 -27.34 1.13 -1.34
CA SER A 83 -27.19 -0.16 -0.67
C SER A 83 -28.36 -0.39 0.27
N ASP A 84 -28.91 -1.60 0.26
CA ASP A 84 -29.95 -2.01 1.19
C ASP A 84 -29.38 -2.40 2.57
N LEU A 85 -28.05 -2.60 2.66
CA LEU A 85 -27.35 -3.07 3.86
C LEU A 85 -26.54 -1.97 4.54
N LEU A 86 -26.07 -0.96 3.81
CA LEU A 86 -25.31 0.16 4.36
C LEU A 86 -26.16 1.42 4.41
N SER A 87 -26.08 2.14 5.54
CA SER A 87 -26.68 3.47 5.64
C SER A 87 -26.00 4.47 4.69
N ASP A 88 -26.74 5.48 4.24
CA ASP A 88 -26.22 6.58 3.40
C ASP A 88 -24.99 7.25 4.02
N LYS A 89 -24.95 7.39 5.36
CA LYS A 89 -23.79 7.92 6.08
C LYS A 89 -22.56 7.03 5.90
N SER A 90 -22.74 5.70 5.98
CA SER A 90 -21.66 4.74 5.79
C SER A 90 -21.16 4.74 4.34
N ILE A 91 -22.07 4.84 3.37
CA ILE A 91 -21.74 5.00 1.95
C ILE A 91 -20.94 6.28 1.75
N GLY A 92 -21.38 7.40 2.33
CA GLY A 92 -20.68 8.68 2.29
C GLY A 92 -19.22 8.58 2.75
N ILE A 93 -19.00 8.00 3.93
CA ILE A 93 -17.63 7.79 4.46
C ILE A 93 -16.80 6.88 3.55
N LEU A 94 -17.42 5.83 2.99
CA LEU A 94 -16.74 4.89 2.11
C LEU A 94 -16.29 5.58 0.82
N VAL A 95 -17.18 6.34 0.18
CA VAL A 95 -16.88 7.12 -1.02
C VAL A 95 -15.79 8.14 -0.73
N ASP A 96 -15.90 8.91 0.34
CA ASP A 96 -14.89 9.89 0.74
C ASP A 96 -13.49 9.29 0.82
N ARG A 97 -13.36 8.16 1.53
CA ARG A 97 -12.06 7.51 1.70
C ARG A 97 -11.57 6.89 0.41
N LYS A 98 -12.41 6.12 -0.28
CA LYS A 98 -12.00 5.32 -1.43
C LYS A 98 -11.77 6.18 -2.65
N TYR A 99 -12.63 7.15 -2.92
CA TYR A 99 -12.45 8.09 -4.02
C TYR A 99 -11.15 8.87 -3.86
N ASN A 100 -10.87 9.42 -2.67
CA ASN A 100 -9.63 10.15 -2.42
C ASN A 100 -8.39 9.26 -2.54
N GLN A 101 -8.45 8.01 -2.04
CA GLN A 101 -7.37 7.04 -2.20
C GLN A 101 -7.08 6.72 -3.67
N ILE A 102 -8.13 6.49 -4.47
CA ILE A 102 -8.00 6.21 -5.89
C ILE A 102 -7.45 7.45 -6.61
N HIS A 103 -7.98 8.63 -6.32
CA HIS A 103 -7.51 9.89 -6.89
C HIS A 103 -6.03 10.11 -6.65
N GLN A 104 -5.57 10.03 -5.40
CA GLN A 104 -4.16 10.18 -5.06
C GLN A 104 -3.28 9.14 -5.76
N LYS A 105 -3.74 7.89 -5.86
CA LYS A 105 -3.00 6.83 -6.54
C LYS A 105 -2.88 7.11 -8.04
N VAL A 106 -3.98 7.49 -8.69
CA VAL A 106 -4.00 7.79 -10.12
C VAL A 106 -3.14 9.01 -10.42
N GLU A 107 -3.30 10.10 -9.67
CA GLU A 107 -2.46 11.28 -9.78
C GLU A 107 -0.99 10.95 -9.57
N ASN A 108 -0.66 10.11 -8.58
CA ASN A 108 0.72 9.71 -8.34
C ASN A 108 1.30 8.91 -9.51
N LEU A 109 0.53 8.02 -10.14
CA LEU A 109 1.00 7.19 -11.26
C LEU A 109 1.06 7.93 -12.59
N LYS A 110 0.39 9.08 -12.69
CA LYS A 110 0.34 9.90 -13.89
C LYS A 110 1.74 10.42 -14.24
N VAL A 111 2.15 10.19 -15.49
CA VAL A 111 3.44 10.67 -16.03
C VAL A 111 3.15 11.81 -17.00
N ASP A 112 3.16 13.02 -16.47
CA ASP A 112 2.98 14.26 -17.22
C ASP A 112 4.32 14.85 -17.66
N SER A 113 4.30 15.76 -18.63
CA SER A 113 5.51 16.48 -19.10
C SER A 113 6.28 17.13 -17.95
N ASP A 114 5.57 17.76 -17.00
CA ASP A 114 6.18 18.37 -15.82
C ASP A 114 6.87 17.32 -14.94
N THR A 115 6.25 16.15 -14.77
CA THR A 115 6.84 15.05 -13.99
C THR A 115 8.12 14.57 -14.65
N LEU A 116 8.15 14.47 -15.99
CA LEU A 116 9.36 14.10 -16.73
C LEU A 116 10.46 15.15 -16.59
N ILE A 117 10.14 16.44 -16.76
CA ILE A 117 11.10 17.54 -16.64
C ILE A 117 11.69 17.60 -15.23
N TYR A 118 10.85 17.57 -14.19
CA TYR A 118 11.32 17.59 -12.81
C TYR A 118 12.07 16.31 -12.42
N SER A 119 11.69 15.16 -12.98
CA SER A 119 12.45 13.92 -12.79
C SER A 119 13.84 14.00 -13.42
N PHE A 120 13.95 14.60 -14.61
CA PHE A 120 15.23 14.78 -15.30
C PHE A 120 16.16 15.75 -14.55
N ILE A 121 15.64 16.93 -14.18
CA ILE A 121 16.40 17.91 -13.37
C ILE A 121 16.78 17.28 -12.03
N GLY A 122 15.83 16.61 -11.39
CA GLY A 122 16.03 15.90 -10.14
C GLY A 122 17.12 14.84 -10.26
N THR A 123 17.22 14.12 -11.38
CA THR A 123 18.25 13.10 -11.63
C THR A 123 19.65 13.70 -11.55
N ILE A 124 19.89 14.81 -12.25
CA ILE A 124 21.19 15.49 -12.30
C ILE A 124 21.58 16.01 -10.91
N ILE A 125 20.64 16.71 -10.25
CA ILE A 125 20.89 17.27 -8.91
C ILE A 125 21.13 16.15 -7.90
N ALA A 126 20.31 15.10 -7.93
CA ALA A 126 20.40 13.96 -7.04
C ALA A 126 21.74 13.25 -7.17
N SER A 127 22.18 12.94 -8.39
CA SER A 127 23.43 12.24 -8.62
C SER A 127 24.63 13.04 -8.12
N VAL A 128 24.66 14.36 -8.38
CA VAL A 128 25.74 15.23 -7.90
C VAL A 128 25.73 15.31 -6.37
N LEU A 129 24.58 15.59 -5.77
CA LEU A 129 24.49 15.82 -4.32
C LEU A 129 24.78 14.54 -3.52
N SER A 130 24.22 13.40 -3.94
CA SER A 130 24.47 12.11 -3.30
C SER A 130 25.93 11.69 -3.43
N THR A 131 26.58 11.94 -4.57
CA THR A 131 28.01 11.67 -4.77
C THR A 131 28.86 12.54 -3.86
N VAL A 132 28.60 13.85 -3.78
CA VAL A 132 29.34 14.76 -2.88
C VAL A 132 29.22 14.30 -1.42
N ILE A 133 28.01 13.92 -0.98
CA ILE A 133 27.79 13.40 0.38
C ILE A 133 28.61 12.13 0.62
N ILE A 134 28.60 11.18 -0.32
CA ILE A 134 29.33 9.92 -0.13
C ILE A 134 30.84 10.13 -0.17
N LEU A 135 31.35 10.98 -1.07
CA LEU A 135 32.78 11.34 -1.09
C LEU A 135 33.22 12.00 0.22
N ALA A 136 32.38 12.86 0.80
CA ALA A 136 32.66 13.45 2.12
C ALA A 136 32.72 12.40 3.24
N ILE A 137 31.84 11.38 3.19
CA ILE A 137 31.85 10.24 4.11
C ILE A 137 33.13 9.41 3.93
N LEU A 138 33.49 9.08 2.69
CA LEU A 138 34.70 8.32 2.37
C LEU A 138 35.97 9.04 2.82
N TYR A 139 36.03 10.36 2.64
CA TYR A 139 37.16 11.18 3.10
C TYR A 139 37.32 11.13 4.63
N LYS A 140 36.21 11.16 5.38
CA LYS A 140 36.23 11.07 6.85
C LYS A 140 36.52 9.67 7.36
N PHE A 141 36.10 8.65 6.62
CA PHE A 141 36.13 7.25 7.03
C PHE A 141 36.76 6.39 5.94
N ILE A 142 38.06 6.56 5.75
CA ILE A 142 38.79 5.96 4.61
C ILE A 142 38.69 4.42 4.57
N PHE A 143 38.46 3.77 5.71
CA PHE A 143 38.23 2.31 5.79
C PHE A 143 36.98 1.86 5.01
N LEU A 144 35.98 2.73 4.82
CA LEU A 144 34.77 2.45 4.03
C LEU A 144 35.07 2.36 2.52
N SER A 145 36.26 2.76 2.06
CA SER A 145 36.65 2.66 0.64
C SER A 145 36.62 1.20 0.13
N VAL A 146 36.91 0.23 1.00
CA VAL A 146 36.81 -1.21 0.69
C VAL A 146 35.36 -1.62 0.37
N PHE A 147 34.37 -0.87 0.89
CA PHE A 147 32.95 -1.08 0.65
C PHE A 147 32.35 -0.01 -0.28
N SER A 148 33.19 0.68 -1.06
CA SER A 148 32.78 1.78 -1.94
C SER A 148 31.58 1.43 -2.83
N PHE A 149 31.55 0.23 -3.40
CA PHE A 149 30.41 -0.22 -4.23
C PHE A 149 29.12 -0.43 -3.43
N SER A 150 29.21 -0.91 -2.19
CA SER A 150 28.05 -1.06 -1.30
C SER A 150 27.41 0.28 -0.92
N LEU A 151 28.16 1.38 -0.99
CA LEU A 151 27.66 2.73 -0.76
C LEU A 151 26.72 3.24 -1.87
N LEU A 152 26.61 2.53 -3.00
CA LEU A 152 25.60 2.82 -4.01
C LEU A 152 24.16 2.56 -3.53
N ILE A 153 23.98 1.63 -2.57
CA ILE A 153 22.67 1.36 -1.96
C ILE A 153 22.13 2.61 -1.24
N PRO A 154 22.86 3.22 -0.27
CA PRO A 154 22.41 4.47 0.33
C PRO A 154 22.39 5.62 -0.68
N ALA A 155 23.23 5.62 -1.71
CA ALA A 155 23.17 6.61 -2.80
C ALA A 155 21.82 6.56 -3.53
N TYR A 156 21.34 5.37 -3.88
CA TYR A 156 20.04 5.17 -4.52
C TYR A 156 18.89 5.68 -3.64
N ILE A 157 18.94 5.40 -2.34
CA ILE A 157 17.93 5.88 -1.38
C ILE A 157 17.93 7.41 -1.34
N MET A 158 19.10 8.04 -1.26
CA MET A 158 19.22 9.50 -1.30
C MET A 158 18.70 10.07 -2.62
N ASN A 159 19.05 9.45 -3.75
CA ASN A 159 18.61 9.89 -5.07
C ASN A 159 17.09 9.92 -5.18
N TYR A 160 16.43 8.84 -4.73
CA TYR A 160 14.98 8.77 -4.67
C TYR A 160 14.38 9.92 -3.84
N TRP A 161 14.90 10.15 -2.63
CA TRP A 161 14.36 11.21 -1.76
C TRP A 161 14.52 12.59 -2.38
N ILE A 162 15.67 12.88 -2.99
CA ILE A 162 15.92 14.15 -3.66
C ILE A 162 14.96 14.32 -4.85
N ILE A 163 14.84 13.32 -5.73
CA ILE A 163 13.94 13.37 -6.89
C ILE A 163 12.47 13.50 -6.45
N ARG A 164 12.08 12.84 -5.36
CA ARG A 164 10.74 12.96 -4.78
C ARG A 164 10.45 14.38 -4.30
N LEU A 165 11.44 15.12 -3.76
CA LEU A 165 11.24 16.51 -3.36
C LEU A 165 10.92 17.42 -4.55
N PHE A 166 11.50 17.14 -5.73
CA PHE A 166 11.22 17.91 -6.95
C PHE A 166 9.91 17.52 -7.62
N THR A 167 9.61 16.22 -7.66
CA THR A 167 8.47 15.69 -8.43
C THR A 167 7.18 15.59 -7.61
N GLY A 168 7.27 15.48 -6.29
CA GLY A 168 6.15 15.20 -5.40
C GLY A 168 5.56 13.79 -5.56
N LYS A 169 6.10 12.94 -6.44
CA LYS A 169 5.60 11.60 -6.74
C LYS A 169 6.40 10.53 -5.99
N THR A 170 5.79 9.38 -5.74
CA THR A 170 6.44 8.23 -5.11
C THR A 170 7.20 7.38 -6.12
N ARG A 171 7.95 6.38 -5.63
CA ARG A 171 8.65 5.38 -6.46
C ARG A 171 7.72 4.54 -7.34
N ASP A 172 6.42 4.52 -7.06
CA ASP A 172 5.46 3.78 -7.88
C ASP A 172 5.22 4.49 -9.23
N ASN A 173 5.53 5.80 -9.30
CA ASN A 173 5.58 6.52 -10.56
C ASN A 173 6.80 6.06 -11.37
N LEU A 174 6.54 5.61 -12.60
CA LEU A 174 7.56 5.06 -13.50
C LEU A 174 8.68 6.07 -13.81
N ALA A 175 8.36 7.36 -13.95
CA ALA A 175 9.38 8.38 -14.24
C ALA A 175 10.33 8.58 -13.05
N VAL A 176 9.80 8.65 -11.82
CA VAL A 176 10.62 8.78 -10.61
C VAL A 176 11.49 7.55 -10.38
N PHE A 177 10.95 6.36 -10.62
CA PHE A 177 11.70 5.11 -10.52
C PHE A 177 12.89 5.09 -11.49
N ILE A 178 12.64 5.37 -12.77
CA ILE A 178 13.68 5.40 -13.80
C ILE A 178 14.71 6.50 -13.51
N ALA A 179 14.27 7.68 -13.11
CA ALA A 179 15.15 8.79 -12.73
C ALA A 179 16.08 8.43 -11.56
N SER A 180 15.55 7.78 -10.52
CA SER A 180 16.34 7.34 -9.37
C SER A 180 17.37 6.27 -9.76
N PHE A 181 17.00 5.38 -10.68
CA PHE A 181 17.89 4.38 -11.24
C PHE A 181 19.01 5.03 -12.07
N ILE A 182 18.68 5.92 -13.01
CA ILE A 182 19.65 6.65 -13.84
C ILE A 182 20.61 7.47 -12.97
N ALA A 183 20.10 8.18 -11.96
CA ALA A 183 20.94 8.94 -11.02
C ALA A 183 21.97 8.04 -10.32
N THR A 184 21.58 6.80 -10.01
CA THR A 184 22.48 5.83 -9.37
C THR A 184 23.50 5.26 -10.34
N VAL A 185 23.11 5.06 -11.61
CA VAL A 185 24.07 4.71 -12.67
C VAL A 185 25.10 5.84 -12.86
N LEU A 186 24.68 7.11 -12.83
CA LEU A 186 25.60 8.25 -12.84
C LEU A 186 26.54 8.24 -11.63
N ASN A 187 26.04 7.89 -10.45
CA ASN A 187 26.89 7.71 -9.27
C ASN A 187 27.94 6.62 -9.47
N CYS A 188 27.61 5.49 -10.11
CA CYS A 188 28.62 4.48 -10.46
C CYS A 188 29.75 5.08 -11.31
N VAL A 189 29.40 5.89 -12.32
CA VAL A 189 30.38 6.57 -13.18
C VAL A 189 31.26 7.51 -12.35
N TYR A 190 30.67 8.32 -11.46
CA TYR A 190 31.44 9.20 -10.59
C TYR A 190 32.36 8.44 -9.64
N PHE A 191 31.93 7.32 -9.08
CA PHE A 191 32.77 6.51 -8.19
C PHE A 191 33.98 5.94 -8.93
N VAL A 192 33.80 5.45 -10.16
CA VAL A 192 34.91 4.97 -10.99
C VAL A 192 35.90 6.10 -11.32
N LEU A 193 35.43 7.34 -11.44
CA LEU A 193 36.30 8.49 -11.76
C LEU A 193 37.01 9.12 -10.55
N PHE A 194 36.41 9.06 -9.36
CA PHE A 194 36.88 9.81 -8.19
C PHE A 194 37.35 8.95 -7.01
N VAL A 195 37.01 7.65 -6.98
CA VAL A 195 37.34 6.74 -5.85
C VAL A 195 38.35 5.66 -6.24
N ASN A 196 38.32 5.19 -7.50
CA ASN A 196 39.43 4.42 -8.09
C ASN A 196 40.60 5.34 -8.42
#